data_AF-A0A7J4MUN2-F1
#
_entry.id   AF-A0A7J4MUN2-F1
#
_cell.length_a   1.000
_cell.length_b   1.000
_cell.length_c   1.000
_cell.angle_alpha   90.00
_cell.angle_beta   90.00
_cell.angle_gamma   90.00
#
_symmetry.space_group_name_H-M   'P 1'
#
loop_
_entity.id
_entity.type
_entity.pdbx_description
1 polymer ?
#
loop_
_entity_poly.entity_id
_entity_poly.type
_entity_poly.pdbx_seq_one_letter_code
_entity_poly.pdbx_strand_id
1 'polypeptide(L)'
;DGLLWDGEKISFNGLRVSELYLVDAGVRKVEGDPQGGLVAFVLYDRNRTVVLERGYEDSMFARLVFLGDGGGVFRAAMRSRDVTVWEPIRDWNTG
;
A
#
# COMPACT_ATOMS: atom_id res chain seq x y z
N ASP A 1 -12.20 11.37 2.08
CA ASP A 1 -12.21 10.33 1.01
C ASP A 1 -12.91 9.02 1.42
N GLY A 2 -13.96 9.04 2.24
CA GLY A 2 -14.75 7.84 2.55
C GLY A 2 -14.22 6.91 3.66
N LEU A 3 -12.97 7.10 4.11
CA LEU A 3 -12.46 6.48 5.34
C LEU A 3 -13.05 7.14 6.59
N LEU A 4 -13.58 6.34 7.50
CA LEU A 4 -14.13 6.76 8.78
C LEU A 4 -13.55 5.91 9.90
N TRP A 5 -13.19 6.55 11.01
CA TRP A 5 -12.86 5.90 12.27
C TRP A 5 -13.96 6.23 13.28
N ASP A 6 -14.57 5.22 13.87
CA ASP A 6 -15.67 5.38 14.85
C ASP A 6 -15.20 5.29 16.31
N GLY A 7 -13.89 5.25 16.55
CA GLY A 7 -13.28 5.05 17.86
C GLY A 7 -12.82 3.61 18.10
N GLU A 8 -13.33 2.64 17.34
CA GLU A 8 -13.01 1.21 17.49
C GLU A 8 -12.56 0.58 16.16
N LYS A 9 -13.18 0.97 15.04
CA LYS A 9 -13.00 0.36 13.73
C LYS A 9 -12.79 1.39 12.64
N ILE A 10 -12.07 0.96 11.60
CA ILE A 10 -11.86 1.73 10.38
C ILE A 10 -12.78 1.15 9.31
N SER A 11 -13.53 2.02 8.63
CA SER A 11 -14.40 1.64 7.52
C SER A 11 -14.16 2.54 6.32
N PHE A 12 -14.39 2.00 5.12
CA PHE A 12 -14.43 2.75 3.87
C PHE A 12 -15.81 2.60 3.26
N ASN A 13 -16.57 3.71 3.17
CA ASN A 13 -17.95 3.71 2.67
C ASN A 13 -18.84 2.61 3.30
N GLY A 14 -18.67 2.38 4.62
CA GLY A 14 -19.42 1.37 5.38
C GLY A 14 -18.87 -0.06 5.31
N LEU A 15 -17.86 -0.33 4.47
CA LEU A 15 -17.17 -1.62 4.42
C LEU A 15 -16.00 -1.65 5.39
N ARG A 16 -15.80 -2.78 6.06
CA ARG A 16 -14.77 -2.94 7.10
C ARG A 16 -13.38 -3.06 6.46
N VAL A 17 -12.47 -2.23 6.95
CA VAL A 17 -11.04 -2.27 6.58
C VAL A 17 -10.31 -3.13 7.59
N SER A 18 -9.59 -4.14 7.12
CA SER A 18 -8.77 -5.00 7.98
C SER A 18 -7.44 -4.37 8.33
N GLU A 19 -6.86 -3.62 7.40
CA GLU A 19 -5.56 -2.99 7.58
C GLU A 19 -5.52 -1.64 6.86
N LEU A 20 -4.94 -0.65 7.53
CA LEU A 20 -4.72 0.68 6.97
C LEU A 20 -3.21 0.95 6.89
N TYR A 21 -2.73 1.19 5.68
CA TYR A 21 -1.37 1.58 5.38
C TYR A 21 -1.31 3.10 5.20
N LEU A 22 -0.59 3.76 6.08
CA LEU A 22 -0.30 5.18 6.04
C LEU A 22 1.06 5.36 5.36
N VAL A 23 1.06 5.92 4.15
CA VAL A 23 2.24 6.02 3.30
C VAL A 23 2.66 7.47 3.13
N ASP A 24 3.83 7.80 3.66
CA ASP A 24 4.50 9.09 3.54
C ASP A 24 5.99 8.90 3.14
N ALA A 25 6.95 9.43 3.90
CA ALA A 25 8.36 9.09 3.78
C ALA A 25 8.66 7.64 4.21
N GLY A 26 7.75 6.98 4.91
CA GLY A 26 7.76 5.57 5.25
C GLY A 26 6.36 4.95 5.19
N VAL A 27 6.25 3.73 5.70
CA VAL A 27 4.97 3.00 5.76
C VAL A 27 4.67 2.67 7.21
N ARG A 28 3.53 3.14 7.71
CA ARG A 28 2.98 2.76 9.01
C ARG A 28 1.70 1.96 8.80
N LYS A 29 1.64 0.78 9.39
CA LYS A 29 0.46 -0.08 9.39
C LYS A 29 -0.36 0.15 10.66
N VAL A 30 -1.67 0.27 10.50
CA VAL A 30 -2.66 0.29 11.58
C VAL A 30 -3.60 -0.90 11.38
N GLU A 31 -3.72 -1.73 12.42
CA GLU A 31 -4.63 -2.86 12.41
C GLU A 31 -6.08 -2.36 12.53
N GLY A 32 -6.96 -2.93 11.70
CA GLY A 32 -8.39 -2.67 11.68
C GLY A 32 -9.18 -3.90 12.13
N ASP A 33 -10.32 -4.18 11.47
CA ASP A 33 -11.13 -5.35 11.79
C ASP A 33 -10.52 -6.63 11.18
N PRO A 34 -10.11 -7.65 11.95
CA PRO A 34 -9.50 -8.87 11.42
C PRO A 34 -10.40 -9.65 10.44
N GLN A 35 -11.71 -9.41 10.47
CA GLN A 35 -12.70 -9.98 9.54
C GLN A 35 -13.02 -9.06 8.36
N GLY A 36 -12.38 -7.89 8.27
CA GLY A 36 -12.49 -6.99 7.12
C GLY A 36 -11.97 -7.64 5.84
N GLY A 37 -12.70 -7.41 4.74
CA GLY A 37 -12.34 -7.88 3.41
C GLY A 37 -11.52 -6.88 2.59
N LEU A 38 -11.21 -5.71 3.16
CA LEU A 38 -10.55 -4.61 2.45
C LEU A 38 -9.29 -4.16 3.17
N VAL A 39 -8.30 -3.75 2.38
CA VAL A 39 -7.12 -3.03 2.86
C VAL A 39 -7.11 -1.63 2.24
N ALA A 40 -6.77 -0.63 3.03
CA ALA A 40 -6.72 0.76 2.58
C ALA A 40 -5.29 1.32 2.63
N PHE A 41 -4.94 2.16 1.66
CA PHE A 41 -3.68 2.89 1.57
C PHE A 41 -3.98 4.38 1.52
N VAL A 42 -3.48 5.15 2.49
CA VAL A 42 -3.51 6.62 2.45
C VAL A 42 -2.16 7.09 1.95
N LEU A 43 -2.14 7.60 0.71
CA LEU A 43 -0.95 8.10 0.03
C LEU A 43 -0.89 9.62 0.24
N TYR A 44 -0.15 10.06 1.26
CA TYR A 44 -0.15 11.47 1.67
C TYR A 44 0.50 12.40 0.63
N ASP A 45 1.55 11.92 -0.04
CA ASP A 45 2.25 12.63 -1.12
C ASP A 45 1.37 12.92 -2.34
N ARG A 46 0.37 12.06 -2.58
CA ARG A 46 -0.58 12.13 -3.69
C ARG A 46 -1.95 12.68 -3.30
N ASN A 47 -2.22 12.86 -2.00
CA ASN A 47 -3.53 13.23 -1.47
C ASN A 47 -4.64 12.30 -2.01
N ARG A 48 -4.43 10.98 -1.84
CA ARG A 48 -5.33 9.94 -2.33
C ARG A 48 -5.46 8.80 -1.32
N THR A 49 -6.65 8.22 -1.24
CA THR A 49 -6.89 6.91 -0.63
C THR A 49 -7.13 5.87 -1.72
N VAL A 50 -6.44 4.74 -1.63
CA VAL A 50 -6.68 3.56 -2.48
C VAL A 50 -7.18 2.43 -1.59
N VAL A 51 -8.14 1.65 -2.09
CA VAL A 51 -8.70 0.50 -1.38
C VAL A 51 -8.60 -0.71 -2.28
N LEU A 52 -8.12 -1.82 -1.71
CA LEU A 52 -7.98 -3.11 -2.36
C LEU A 52 -8.77 -4.16 -1.58
N GLU A 53 -9.12 -5.25 -2.25
CA GLU A 53 -9.51 -6.48 -1.56
C GLU A 53 -8.32 -7.06 -0.80
N ARG A 54 -8.58 -7.62 0.38
CA ARG A 54 -7.56 -8.27 1.21
C ARG A 54 -6.92 -9.44 0.45
N GLY A 55 -5.61 -9.58 0.60
CA GLY A 55 -4.76 -10.49 -0.16
C GLY A 55 -4.02 -9.84 -1.34
N TYR A 56 -4.41 -8.63 -1.76
CA TYR A 56 -3.72 -7.89 -2.82
C TYR A 56 -2.73 -6.83 -2.31
N GLU A 57 -2.63 -6.62 -1.00
CA GLU A 57 -1.73 -5.65 -0.36
C GLU A 57 -0.25 -5.91 -0.64
N ASP A 58 0.13 -7.18 -0.82
CA ASP A 58 1.50 -7.60 -1.17
C ASP A 58 1.69 -7.84 -2.67
N SER A 59 0.68 -7.53 -3.51
CA SER A 59 0.82 -7.61 -4.95
C SER A 59 1.97 -6.74 -5.45
N MET A 60 2.61 -7.15 -6.55
CA MET A 60 3.72 -6.35 -7.09
C MET A 60 3.29 -4.94 -7.49
N PHE A 61 2.03 -4.77 -7.91
CA PHE A 61 1.47 -3.45 -8.13
C PHE A 61 1.43 -2.61 -6.85
N ALA A 62 0.93 -3.14 -5.74
CA ALA A 62 0.89 -2.42 -4.47
C ALA A 62 2.31 -2.08 -3.95
N ARG A 63 3.23 -3.04 -4.01
CA ARG A 63 4.64 -2.86 -3.61
C ARG A 63 5.35 -1.78 -4.44
N LEU A 64 5.14 -1.75 -5.77
CA LEU A 64 5.80 -0.81 -6.67
C LEU A 64 5.14 0.57 -6.69
N VAL A 65 3.81 0.65 -6.63
CA VAL A 65 3.06 1.89 -6.89
C VAL A 65 2.64 2.60 -5.61
N PHE A 66 2.30 1.85 -4.57
CA PHE A 66 1.78 2.39 -3.31
C PHE A 66 2.86 2.42 -2.24
N LEU A 67 3.54 1.30 -1.98
CA LEU A 67 4.54 1.21 -0.91
C LEU A 67 5.92 1.73 -1.34
N GLY A 68 6.25 1.63 -2.62
CA GLY A 68 7.51 2.15 -3.17
C GLY A 68 8.77 1.41 -2.69
N ASP A 69 8.61 0.16 -2.25
CA ASP A 69 9.69 -0.67 -1.69
C ASP A 69 10.30 -1.67 -2.68
N GLY A 70 9.72 -1.79 -3.88
CA GLY A 70 10.19 -2.71 -4.91
C GLY A 70 10.01 -4.19 -4.60
N GLY A 71 9.37 -4.53 -3.48
CA GLY A 71 9.18 -5.90 -3.00
C GLY A 71 10.47 -6.69 -2.78
N GLY A 72 11.63 -6.03 -2.67
CA GLY A 72 12.94 -6.69 -2.61
C GLY A 72 13.42 -7.33 -3.92
N VAL A 73 12.63 -7.21 -5.00
CA VAL A 73 12.95 -7.76 -6.33
C VAL A 73 13.42 -6.66 -7.29
N PHE A 74 12.90 -5.45 -7.11
CA PHE A 74 13.22 -4.30 -7.93
C PHE A 74 13.89 -3.20 -7.12
N ARG A 75 14.81 -2.47 -7.76
CA ARG A 75 15.32 -1.20 -7.25
C ARG A 75 14.84 -0.06 -8.14
N ALA A 76 14.57 1.10 -7.54
CA ALA A 76 14.16 2.27 -8.29
C ALA A 76 15.37 2.84 -9.05
N ALA A 77 15.32 2.80 -10.37
CA ALA A 77 16.33 3.39 -11.24
C ALA A 77 16.14 4.91 -11.37
N MET A 78 14.88 5.36 -11.34
CA MET A 78 14.51 6.78 -11.39
C MET A 78 13.19 7.00 -10.66
N ARG A 79 13.09 8.10 -9.91
CA ARG A 79 11.82 8.58 -9.33
C ARG A 79 11.49 9.96 -9.88
N SER A 80 10.28 10.07 -10.40
CA SER A 80 9.57 11.32 -10.65
C SER A 80 8.31 11.34 -9.77
N ARG A 81 7.63 12.49 -9.70
CA ARG A 81 6.44 12.66 -8.85
C ARG A 81 5.37 11.59 -9.13
N ASP A 82 5.10 11.32 -10.40
CA ASP A 82 4.00 10.43 -10.82
C ASP A 82 4.49 9.09 -11.39
N VAL A 83 5.80 8.96 -11.64
CA VAL A 83 6.37 7.80 -12.32
C VAL A 83 7.63 7.35 -11.59
N THR A 84 7.69 6.06 -11.26
CA THR A 84 8.93 5.40 -10.84
C THR A 84 9.32 4.38 -11.90
N VAL A 85 10.57 4.46 -12.36
CA VAL A 85 11.16 3.43 -13.22
C VAL A 85 11.89 2.44 -12.33
N TRP A 86 11.55 1.17 -12.50
CA TRP A 86 12.07 0.05 -11.72
C TRP A 86 12.94 -0.84 -12.59
N GLU A 87 14.06 -1.31 -12.03
CA GLU A 87 14.89 -2.33 -12.66
C GLU A 87 15.05 -3.54 -11.74
N PRO A 88 15.06 -4.77 -12.30
CA PRO A 88 15.22 -5.97 -11.51
C PRO A 88 16.61 -6.04 -10.89
N ILE A 89 16.69 -6.54 -9.66
CA ILE A 89 17.96 -6.82 -8.98
C ILE A 89 18.53 -8.10 -9.60
N ARG A 90 19.67 -7.99 -10.28
CA ARG A 90 20.25 -9.05 -11.14
C ARG A 90 20.69 -10.33 -10.41
N ASP A 91 20.70 -10.33 -9.08
CA ASP A 91 21.13 -11.47 -8.27
C ASP A 91 20.02 -12.50 -8.00
N TRP A 92 18.85 -12.39 -8.63
CA TRP A 92 17.76 -13.36 -8.48
C TRP A 92 18.08 -14.76 -9.08
N ASN A 93 19.14 -14.89 -9.88
CA ASN A 93 19.48 -16.13 -10.61
C ASN A 93 20.73 -16.89 -10.09
N THR A 94 21.11 -16.77 -8.82
CA THR A 94 22.14 -17.63 -8.20
C THR A 94 21.60 -18.64 -7.19
N GLY A 95 20.34 -19.05 -7.33
CA GLY A 95 19.71 -20.14 -6.55
C GLY A 95 19.51 -21.38 -7.38
#